data_AF-A0AA85FH04-F1
#
_entry.id   AF-A0AA85FH04-F1
#
_cell.length_a   1.000
_cell.length_b   1.000
_cell.length_c   1.000
_cell.angle_alpha   90.00
_cell.angle_beta   90.00
_cell.angle_gamma   90.00
#
_symmetry.space_group_name_H-M   'P 1'
#
loop_
_entity.id
_entity.type
_entity.pdbx_description
1 polymer ?
#
loop_
_entity_poly.entity_id
_entity_poly.type
_entity_poly.pdbx_seq_one_letter_code
_entity_poly.pdbx_strand_id
1 'polypeptide(L)'
;MRSNEPFPKRSQIIELPTDGPTCSHGPMLKIVDQISNSSQYACSAFRDKSECAKQDLYQSSTLKNWSLEDVFGISQSDRAYCYTCDCLFSLSLSGKKHEMHEYRKNLSNNLLGMPSYLLKPLEDSKAHAQYFFSLDSLNRLYSIIQKLSVNYVICIGSPRLHDFIQLQRIHRGQLLDSYLLDMDFRLSSFYHLDRFSRYNMVNGFFFSQMEEENFRHFMKDNIKPSDKCSIFCDPPFSAPLSLIVKQIRFLSNSIRQYISGFQITKSNCESLNENDIPYLLVLPFFFEKKLQKIAPFLNLLDYKVIKCC
;
A
#
# COMPACT_ATOMS: atom_id res chain seq x y z
N MET A 1 2.46 -13.88 35.16
CA MET A 1 2.56 -13.79 33.69
C MET A 1 2.37 -12.33 33.31
N ARG A 2 3.46 -11.63 32.95
CA ARG A 2 3.44 -10.19 32.66
C ARG A 2 2.94 -9.96 31.23
N SER A 3 1.90 -9.14 31.13
CA SER A 3 1.33 -8.58 29.91
C SER A 3 2.39 -7.84 29.08
N ASN A 4 2.49 -8.19 27.80
CA ASN A 4 3.32 -7.48 26.83
C ASN A 4 2.72 -6.08 26.56
N GLU A 5 3.46 -5.04 26.94
CA GLU A 5 3.10 -3.64 26.67
C GLU A 5 3.23 -3.27 25.17
N PRO A 6 2.50 -2.24 24.68
CA PRO A 6 2.20 -2.08 23.26
C PRO A 6 3.17 -1.18 22.46
N PHE A 7 4.31 -0.78 23.03
CA PHE A 7 5.25 0.14 22.38
C PHE A 7 6.69 -0.39 22.48
N PRO A 8 7.59 -0.07 21.53
CA PRO A 8 9.02 -0.28 21.77
C PRO A 8 9.38 0.39 23.09
N LYS A 9 10.13 -0.31 23.95
CA LYS A 9 10.68 0.28 25.17
C LYS A 9 11.38 1.58 24.78
N ARG A 10 11.28 2.64 25.60
CA ARG A 10 11.90 3.96 25.32
C ARG A 10 13.38 3.92 24.91
N SER A 11 14.09 2.81 25.18
CA SER A 11 15.49 2.56 24.83
C SER A 11 15.72 1.94 23.45
N GLN A 12 14.70 1.62 22.65
CA GLN A 12 14.90 0.92 21.37
C GLN A 12 14.91 1.87 20.17
N ILE A 13 15.97 1.78 19.36
CA ILE A 13 16.06 2.41 18.04
C ILE A 13 15.72 1.36 16.97
N ILE A 14 14.94 1.77 15.97
CA ILE A 14 14.63 0.96 14.79
C ILE A 14 15.30 1.61 13.59
N GLU A 15 16.13 0.85 12.89
CA GLU A 15 16.89 1.30 11.72
C GLU A 15 16.61 0.37 10.53
N LEU A 16 16.71 0.94 9.34
CA LEU A 16 16.76 0.18 8.10
C LEU A 16 18.23 0.12 7.65
N PRO A 17 18.95 -1.00 7.88
CA PRO A 17 20.36 -1.14 7.55
C PRO A 17 20.58 -1.22 6.03
N THR A 18 21.73 -0.76 5.54
CA THR A 18 22.14 -0.92 4.14
C THR A 18 22.60 -2.35 3.83
N ASP A 19 23.29 -2.99 4.79
CA ASP A 19 23.95 -4.29 4.62
C ASP A 19 23.41 -5.33 5.62
N GLY A 20 22.09 -5.34 5.81
CA GLY A 20 21.40 -6.26 6.72
C GLY A 20 20.86 -7.53 6.04
N PRO A 21 20.41 -8.53 6.81
CA PRO A 21 19.70 -9.67 6.26
C PRO A 21 18.38 -9.24 5.61
N THR A 22 17.92 -10.06 4.67
CA THR A 22 16.64 -9.90 3.98
C THR A 22 15.69 -11.05 4.33
N CYS A 23 14.39 -10.79 4.22
CA CYS A 23 13.35 -11.82 4.17
C CYS A 23 12.56 -11.66 2.86
N SER A 24 11.52 -12.47 2.66
CA SER A 24 10.62 -12.35 1.51
C SER A 24 9.89 -11.01 1.39
N HIS A 25 9.89 -10.21 2.46
CA HIS A 25 9.30 -8.87 2.52
C HIS A 25 10.34 -7.74 2.37
N GLY A 26 11.55 -8.09 1.91
CA GLY A 26 12.66 -7.16 1.65
C GLY A 26 13.65 -7.05 2.83
N PRO A 27 14.46 -5.98 2.86
CA PRO A 27 15.43 -5.75 3.93
C PRO A 27 14.77 -5.73 5.31
N MET A 28 15.38 -6.44 6.26
CA MET A 28 14.91 -6.52 7.64
C MET A 28 15.30 -5.27 8.43
N LEU A 29 14.49 -4.95 9.44
CA LEU A 29 14.78 -3.86 10.36
C LEU A 29 15.80 -4.31 11.40
N LYS A 30 16.76 -3.45 11.72
CA LYS A 30 17.66 -3.62 12.87
C LYS A 30 17.05 -2.91 14.07
N ILE A 31 16.80 -3.66 15.15
CA ILE A 31 16.30 -3.13 16.41
C ILE A 31 17.46 -3.15 17.40
N VAL A 32 17.88 -1.98 17.86
CA VAL A 32 19.00 -1.79 18.80
C VAL A 32 18.43 -1.39 20.16
N ASP A 33 18.76 -2.14 21.21
CA ASP A 33 18.45 -1.76 22.58
C ASP A 33 19.62 -0.95 23.16
N GLN A 34 19.38 0.34 23.41
CA GLN A 34 20.40 1.25 23.93
C GLN A 34 20.91 0.89 25.33
N ILE A 35 20.14 0.14 26.13
CA ILE A 35 20.55 -0.22 27.50
C ILE A 35 21.50 -1.40 27.48
N SER A 36 21.17 -2.45 26.71
CA SER A 36 21.97 -3.67 26.65
C SER A 36 23.03 -3.65 25.55
N ASN A 37 23.00 -2.63 24.68
CA ASN A 37 23.80 -2.52 23.46
C ASN A 37 23.68 -3.76 22.55
N SER A 38 22.58 -4.50 22.68
CA SER A 38 22.28 -5.66 21.86
C SER A 38 21.46 -5.25 20.64
N SER A 39 21.59 -5.99 19.54
CA SER A 39 20.80 -5.75 18.34
C SER A 39 20.23 -7.04 17.80
N GLN A 40 19.05 -6.94 17.19
CA GLN A 40 18.37 -8.05 16.54
C GLN A 40 17.73 -7.58 15.24
N TYR A 41 17.55 -8.52 14.31
CA TYR A 41 16.84 -8.26 13.06
C TYR A 41 15.40 -8.79 13.12
N ALA A 42 14.46 -7.98 12.65
CA ALA A 42 13.04 -8.32 12.56
C ALA A 42 12.50 -7.99 11.16
N CYS A 43 11.47 -8.73 10.73
CA CYS A 43 10.76 -8.42 9.49
C CYS A 43 10.14 -7.01 9.59
N SER A 44 10.17 -6.27 8.48
CA SER A 44 9.61 -4.91 8.38
C SER A 44 8.09 -4.90 8.25
N ALA A 45 7.50 -5.99 7.74
CA ALA A 45 6.07 -6.16 7.55
C ALA A 45 5.39 -6.88 8.72
N PHE A 46 6.05 -7.89 9.30
CA PHE A 46 5.48 -8.78 10.32
C PHE A 46 6.29 -8.70 11.61
N ARG A 47 5.57 -8.67 12.74
CA ARG A 47 6.20 -8.65 14.06
C ARG A 47 6.69 -10.03 14.48
N ASP A 48 5.94 -11.07 14.16
CA ASP A 48 6.24 -12.43 14.53
C ASP A 48 7.00 -13.15 13.39
N LYS A 49 8.06 -13.88 13.74
CA LYS A 49 8.86 -14.64 12.77
C LYS A 49 8.03 -15.75 12.11
N SER A 50 7.10 -16.36 12.84
CA SER A 50 6.20 -17.37 12.30
C SER A 50 5.18 -16.78 11.33
N GLU A 51 4.69 -15.55 11.55
CA GLU A 51 3.81 -14.86 10.60
C GLU A 51 4.55 -14.54 9.30
N CYS A 52 5.78 -14.01 9.41
CA CYS A 52 6.65 -13.78 8.26
C CYS A 52 6.88 -15.07 7.45
N ALA A 53 7.15 -16.19 8.12
CA ALA A 53 7.38 -17.48 7.43
C ALA A 53 6.09 -18.10 6.86
N LYS A 54 4.93 -17.87 7.49
CA LYS A 54 3.64 -18.39 7.01
C LYS A 54 3.20 -17.74 5.70
N GLN A 55 3.49 -16.46 5.50
CA GLN A 55 3.20 -15.76 4.23
C GLN A 55 3.90 -16.44 3.03
N ASP A 56 5.14 -16.90 3.20
CA ASP A 56 5.89 -17.60 2.14
C ASP A 56 5.24 -18.95 1.77
N LEU A 57 4.70 -19.65 2.78
CA LEU A 57 3.97 -20.91 2.59
C LEU A 57 2.57 -20.68 2.00
N TYR A 58 1.91 -19.57 2.35
CA TYR A 58 0.60 -19.23 1.80
C TYR A 58 0.68 -18.97 0.29
N GLN A 59 1.70 -18.22 -0.16
CA GLN A 59 1.90 -17.93 -1.59
C GLN A 59 2.17 -19.18 -2.44
N SER A 60 2.71 -20.26 -1.85
CA SER A 60 3.02 -21.51 -2.56
C SER A 60 1.90 -22.55 -2.53
N SER A 61 0.92 -22.41 -1.63
CA SER A 61 -0.15 -23.42 -1.40
C SER A 61 -1.52 -23.02 -1.93
N THR A 62 -1.68 -21.81 -2.48
CA THR A 62 -2.95 -21.36 -3.05
C THR A 62 -3.30 -22.11 -4.35
N LEU A 63 -4.58 -22.45 -4.49
CA LEU A 63 -5.10 -23.01 -5.75
C LEU A 63 -4.86 -22.02 -6.89
N LYS A 64 -4.67 -22.53 -8.12
CA LYS A 64 -4.44 -21.72 -9.32
C LYS A 64 -5.48 -20.60 -9.42
N ASN A 65 -5.01 -19.37 -9.25
CA ASN A 65 -5.80 -18.17 -9.38
C ASN A 65 -6.07 -17.86 -10.85
N TRP A 66 -7.32 -17.57 -11.19
CA TRP A 66 -7.68 -17.13 -12.54
C TRP A 66 -7.21 -15.69 -12.75
N SER A 67 -6.73 -15.38 -13.96
CA SER A 67 -6.41 -13.99 -14.29
C SER A 67 -7.69 -13.18 -14.46
N LEU A 68 -7.56 -11.85 -14.41
CA LEU A 68 -8.70 -10.98 -14.63
C LEU A 68 -9.27 -11.13 -16.04
N GLU A 69 -8.41 -11.36 -17.03
CA GLU A 69 -8.78 -11.64 -18.42
C GLU A 69 -9.58 -12.94 -18.53
N ASP A 70 -9.16 -14.01 -17.84
CA ASP A 70 -9.90 -15.28 -17.80
C ASP A 70 -11.32 -15.07 -17.24
N VAL A 71 -11.43 -14.27 -16.16
CA VAL A 71 -12.71 -13.97 -15.50
C VAL A 71 -13.61 -13.08 -16.37
N PHE A 72 -13.05 -12.11 -17.10
CA PHE A 72 -13.82 -11.29 -18.02
C PHE A 72 -14.33 -12.07 -19.24
N GLY A 73 -13.62 -13.14 -19.63
CA GLY A 73 -14.02 -14.03 -20.72
C GLY A 73 -15.27 -14.89 -20.45
N ILE A 74 -15.74 -14.95 -19.19
CA ILE A 74 -16.91 -15.76 -18.80
C ILE A 74 -18.10 -14.90 -18.35
N SER A 75 -19.29 -15.50 -18.27
CA SER A 75 -20.52 -14.83 -17.84
C SER A 75 -20.45 -14.35 -16.39
N GLN A 76 -21.07 -13.20 -16.07
CA GLN A 76 -21.07 -12.63 -14.72
C GLN A 76 -21.51 -13.62 -13.64
N SER A 77 -22.56 -14.40 -13.92
CA SER A 77 -23.11 -15.41 -13.01
C SER A 77 -22.13 -16.55 -12.68
N ASP A 78 -21.14 -16.79 -13.54
CA ASP A 78 -20.14 -17.85 -13.36
C ASP A 78 -18.88 -17.39 -12.62
N ARG A 79 -18.70 -16.08 -12.42
CA ARG A 79 -17.53 -15.49 -11.78
C ARG A 79 -17.66 -15.56 -10.26
N ALA A 80 -16.62 -16.04 -9.59
CA ALA A 80 -16.56 -16.06 -8.13
C ALA A 80 -15.16 -15.74 -7.59
N TYR A 81 -15.12 -15.25 -6.35
CA TYR A 81 -13.90 -15.04 -5.56
C TYR A 81 -14.01 -15.82 -4.26
N CYS A 82 -13.03 -16.69 -4.01
CA CYS A 82 -12.96 -17.51 -2.82
C CYS A 82 -12.18 -16.79 -1.71
N TYR A 83 -12.84 -16.56 -0.56
CA TYR A 83 -12.22 -15.94 0.61
C TYR A 83 -11.29 -16.91 1.37
N THR A 84 -11.49 -18.21 1.24
CA THR A 84 -10.63 -19.23 1.88
C THR A 84 -9.31 -19.40 1.12
N CYS A 85 -9.36 -19.33 -0.22
CA CYS A 85 -8.19 -19.56 -1.08
C CYS A 85 -7.55 -18.27 -1.59
N ASP A 86 -8.18 -17.12 -1.34
CA ASP A 86 -7.84 -15.82 -1.89
C ASP A 86 -7.60 -15.83 -3.41
N CYS A 87 -8.57 -16.38 -4.16
CA CYS A 87 -8.46 -16.52 -5.60
C CYS A 87 -9.79 -16.32 -6.34
N LEU A 88 -9.67 -15.82 -7.57
CA LEU A 88 -10.73 -15.80 -8.57
C LEU A 88 -10.86 -17.17 -9.23
N PHE A 89 -12.11 -17.58 -9.51
CA PHE A 89 -12.40 -18.85 -10.18
C PHE A 89 -13.75 -18.83 -10.91
N SER A 90 -13.93 -19.79 -11.81
CA SER A 90 -15.21 -20.12 -12.47
C SER A 90 -15.99 -21.16 -11.66
N LEU A 91 -17.27 -20.88 -11.38
CA LEU A 91 -18.16 -21.81 -10.68
C LEU A 91 -18.39 -23.10 -11.47
N SER A 92 -18.61 -22.98 -12.78
CA SER A 92 -18.87 -24.12 -13.66
C SER A 92 -17.64 -25.02 -13.86
N LEU A 93 -16.44 -24.43 -13.94
CA LEU A 93 -15.21 -25.18 -14.25
C LEU A 93 -14.47 -25.66 -13.00
N SER A 94 -14.47 -24.87 -11.92
CA SER A 94 -13.69 -25.14 -10.71
C SER A 94 -14.51 -25.21 -9.43
N GLY A 95 -15.84 -25.01 -9.47
CA GLY A 95 -16.70 -24.91 -8.29
C GLY A 95 -16.60 -26.08 -7.31
N LYS A 96 -16.39 -27.31 -7.81
CA LYS A 96 -16.20 -28.51 -6.97
C LYS A 96 -15.05 -28.38 -5.97
N LYS A 97 -13.97 -27.67 -6.33
CA LYS A 97 -12.81 -27.44 -5.45
C LYS A 97 -13.10 -26.43 -4.33
N HIS A 98 -14.23 -25.73 -4.42
CA HIS A 98 -14.63 -24.65 -3.51
C HIS A 98 -15.98 -24.93 -2.82
N GLU A 99 -16.50 -26.16 -2.89
CA GLU A 99 -17.80 -26.52 -2.30
C GLU A 99 -17.91 -26.22 -0.81
N MET A 100 -16.81 -26.40 -0.07
CA MET A 100 -16.75 -26.17 1.38
C MET A 100 -16.09 -24.84 1.75
N HIS A 101 -15.83 -23.97 0.77
CA HIS A 101 -15.17 -22.69 0.98
C HIS A 101 -16.19 -21.55 1.05
N GLU A 102 -15.79 -20.48 1.72
CA GLU A 102 -16.55 -19.24 1.67
C GLU A 102 -16.16 -18.46 0.40
N TYR A 103 -17.13 -18.11 -0.43
CA TYR A 103 -16.88 -17.34 -1.65
C TYR A 103 -18.03 -16.41 -2.01
N ARG A 104 -17.72 -15.36 -2.76
CA ARG A 104 -18.71 -14.46 -3.37
C ARG A 104 -18.86 -14.76 -4.85
N LYS A 105 -20.10 -14.95 -5.30
CA LYS A 105 -20.47 -15.21 -6.69
C LYS A 105 -21.06 -13.97 -7.38
N ASN A 106 -21.31 -14.08 -8.68
CA ASN A 106 -21.96 -13.05 -9.49
C ASN A 106 -21.18 -11.73 -9.52
N LEU A 107 -19.87 -11.82 -9.80
CA LEU A 107 -18.96 -10.67 -9.76
C LEU A 107 -19.10 -9.80 -11.02
N SER A 108 -19.68 -8.61 -10.88
CA SER A 108 -19.79 -7.63 -11.96
C SER A 108 -18.44 -7.00 -12.31
N ASN A 109 -18.32 -6.44 -13.52
CA ASN A 109 -17.11 -5.72 -13.93
C ASN A 109 -16.78 -4.58 -12.97
N ASN A 110 -17.80 -3.84 -12.51
CA ASN A 110 -17.60 -2.75 -11.55
C ASN A 110 -17.02 -3.26 -10.22
N LEU A 111 -17.48 -4.41 -9.73
CA LEU A 111 -16.96 -4.99 -8.48
C LEU A 111 -15.53 -5.52 -8.67
N LEU A 112 -15.22 -6.11 -9.82
CA LEU A 112 -13.87 -6.56 -10.15
C LEU A 112 -12.88 -5.40 -10.29
N GLY A 113 -13.34 -4.24 -10.79
CA GLY A 113 -12.59 -2.99 -10.81
C GLY A 113 -12.57 -2.23 -9.46
N MET A 114 -13.09 -2.86 -8.40
CA MET A 114 -13.17 -2.31 -7.04
C MET A 114 -12.78 -3.38 -6.01
N PRO A 115 -11.59 -4.00 -6.10
CA PRO A 115 -11.22 -5.12 -5.25
C PRO A 115 -11.31 -4.80 -3.75
N SER A 116 -11.13 -3.55 -3.32
CA SER A 116 -11.32 -3.23 -1.90
C SER A 116 -12.76 -3.47 -1.42
N TYR A 117 -13.78 -3.36 -2.29
CA TYR A 117 -15.19 -3.67 -1.98
C TYR A 117 -15.52 -5.17 -2.04
N LEU A 118 -14.61 -5.98 -2.58
CA LEU A 118 -14.76 -7.42 -2.70
C LEU A 118 -14.00 -8.17 -1.61
N LEU A 119 -12.74 -7.78 -1.38
CA LEU A 119 -11.83 -8.39 -0.44
C LEU A 119 -12.25 -8.09 1.01
N LYS A 120 -12.17 -9.12 1.85
CA LYS A 120 -12.27 -8.93 3.29
C LYS A 120 -11.00 -8.23 3.79
N PRO A 121 -11.12 -7.27 4.73
CA PRO A 121 -9.95 -6.73 5.41
C PRO A 121 -9.09 -7.86 5.97
N LEU A 122 -7.78 -7.72 5.87
CA LEU A 122 -6.87 -8.58 6.62
C LEU A 122 -6.97 -8.15 8.09
N GLU A 123 -7.84 -8.80 8.85
CA GLU A 123 -8.12 -8.47 10.26
C GLU A 123 -6.94 -8.74 11.21
N ASP A 124 -5.77 -9.14 10.70
CA ASP A 124 -4.58 -9.25 11.52
C ASP A 124 -4.05 -7.86 11.88
N SER A 125 -4.54 -7.38 13.03
CA SER A 125 -4.39 -6.06 13.64
C SER A 125 -2.97 -5.49 13.70
N LYS A 126 -1.93 -6.29 13.41
CA LYS A 126 -0.53 -5.91 13.65
C LYS A 126 0.30 -5.70 12.39
N ALA A 127 0.04 -6.43 11.31
CA ALA A 127 0.80 -6.36 10.05
C ALA A 127 -0.03 -5.73 8.90
N HIS A 128 -1.34 -5.96 8.90
CA HIS A 128 -2.20 -5.61 7.77
C HIS A 128 -3.47 -4.85 8.18
N ALA A 129 -3.45 -4.11 9.30
CA ALA A 129 -4.61 -3.39 9.82
C ALA A 129 -5.25 -2.47 8.75
N GLN A 130 -6.17 -3.03 7.98
CA GLN A 130 -6.73 -2.44 6.78
C GLN A 130 -8.11 -1.92 7.12
N TYR A 131 -8.17 -0.65 7.47
CA TYR A 131 -9.43 0.05 7.65
C TYR A 131 -9.75 0.80 6.38
N PHE A 132 -10.95 0.59 5.83
CA PHE A 132 -11.32 1.21 4.57
C PHE A 132 -12.03 2.54 4.78
N PHE A 133 -11.72 3.54 3.96
CA PHE A 133 -12.39 4.84 4.04
C PHE A 133 -13.89 4.73 3.79
N SER A 134 -14.68 5.45 4.59
CA SER A 134 -16.11 5.62 4.30
C SER A 134 -16.32 6.40 3.00
N LEU A 135 -17.48 6.22 2.37
CA LEU A 135 -17.82 6.94 1.12
C LEU A 135 -17.76 8.47 1.30
N ASP A 136 -18.23 8.99 2.44
CA ASP A 136 -18.15 10.43 2.74
C ASP A 136 -16.70 10.92 2.82
N SER A 137 -15.83 10.13 3.46
CA SER A 137 -14.40 10.45 3.53
C SER A 137 -13.77 10.44 2.15
N LEU A 138 -14.07 9.44 1.32
CA LEU A 138 -13.59 9.37 -0.07
C LEU A 138 -14.05 10.57 -0.90
N ASN A 139 -15.33 10.92 -0.84
CA ASN A 139 -15.88 12.09 -1.55
C ASN A 139 -15.17 13.38 -1.14
N ARG A 140 -14.92 13.57 0.16
CA ARG A 140 -14.20 14.75 0.68
C ARG A 140 -12.74 14.76 0.26
N LEU A 141 -12.03 13.65 0.44
CA LEU A 141 -10.62 13.52 0.03
C LEU A 141 -10.47 13.78 -1.47
N TYR A 142 -11.31 13.16 -2.29
CA TYR A 142 -11.33 13.37 -3.75
C TYR A 142 -11.56 14.85 -4.09
N SER A 143 -12.55 15.50 -3.46
CA SER A 143 -12.81 16.93 -3.66
C SER A 143 -11.63 17.83 -3.28
N ILE A 144 -10.93 17.50 -2.18
CA ILE A 144 -9.72 18.22 -1.76
C ILE A 144 -8.62 18.07 -2.81
N ILE A 145 -8.35 16.84 -3.26
CA ILE A 145 -7.32 16.53 -4.27
C ILE A 145 -7.61 17.28 -5.59
N GLN A 146 -8.87 17.31 -6.02
CA GLN A 146 -9.28 18.08 -7.20
C GLN A 146 -9.09 19.58 -7.02
N LYS A 147 -9.44 20.15 -5.86
CA LYS A 147 -9.24 21.58 -5.56
C LYS A 147 -7.77 21.97 -5.55
N LEU A 148 -6.88 21.06 -5.15
CA LEU A 148 -5.44 21.22 -5.24
C LEU A 148 -4.92 21.11 -6.70
N SER A 149 -5.80 20.83 -7.66
CA SER A 149 -5.50 20.64 -9.08
C SER A 149 -4.49 19.52 -9.31
N VAL A 150 -4.50 18.50 -8.46
CA VAL A 150 -3.65 17.31 -8.64
C VAL A 150 -4.16 16.54 -9.86
N ASN A 151 -3.22 16.09 -10.69
CA ASN A 151 -3.48 15.26 -11.88
C ASN A 151 -3.30 13.77 -11.56
N TYR A 152 -2.33 13.43 -10.71
CA TYR A 152 -1.96 12.05 -10.39
C TYR A 152 -1.78 11.84 -8.88
N VAL A 153 -2.35 10.76 -8.35
CA VAL A 153 -2.17 10.36 -6.95
C VAL A 153 -1.43 9.04 -6.85
N ILE A 154 -0.33 9.02 -6.09
CA ILE A 154 0.36 7.78 -5.72
C ILE A 154 -0.21 7.30 -4.39
N CYS A 155 -1.09 6.32 -4.45
CA CYS A 155 -1.74 5.72 -3.30
C CYS A 155 -0.80 4.70 -2.66
N ILE A 156 -0.39 4.91 -1.41
CA ILE A 156 0.42 3.97 -0.62
C ILE A 156 -0.47 3.41 0.50
N GLY A 157 -0.75 2.10 0.47
CA GLY A 157 -1.61 1.45 1.46
C GLY A 157 -3.07 1.91 1.46
N SER A 158 -3.55 2.49 0.36
CA SER A 158 -4.87 3.14 0.28
C SER A 158 -5.70 2.62 -0.91
N PRO A 159 -5.95 1.30 -1.00
CA PRO A 159 -6.61 0.68 -2.15
C PRO A 159 -8.03 1.23 -2.37
N ARG A 160 -8.75 1.57 -1.29
CA ARG A 160 -10.10 2.15 -1.39
C ARG A 160 -10.13 3.51 -2.08
N LEU A 161 -9.10 4.34 -1.85
CA LEU A 161 -8.98 5.63 -2.52
C LEU A 161 -8.62 5.44 -4.00
N HIS A 162 -7.72 4.50 -4.29
CA HIS A 162 -7.38 4.12 -5.65
C HIS A 162 -8.62 3.66 -6.43
N ASP A 163 -9.38 2.69 -5.91
CA ASP A 163 -10.65 2.24 -6.49
C ASP A 163 -11.59 3.40 -6.78
N PHE A 164 -11.76 4.29 -5.80
CA PHE A 164 -12.65 5.44 -5.94
C PHE A 164 -12.20 6.36 -7.08
N ILE A 165 -10.90 6.69 -7.16
CA ILE A 165 -10.35 7.53 -8.24
C ILE A 165 -10.56 6.87 -9.61
N GLN A 166 -10.24 5.58 -9.75
CA GLN A 166 -10.39 4.85 -11.00
C GLN A 166 -11.85 4.81 -11.47
N LEU A 167 -12.81 4.61 -10.56
CA LEU A 167 -14.23 4.69 -10.89
C LEU A 167 -14.66 6.08 -11.37
N GLN A 168 -14.21 7.14 -10.69
CA GLN A 168 -14.54 8.51 -11.12
C GLN A 168 -13.99 8.77 -12.54
N ARG A 169 -12.80 8.25 -12.83
CA ARG A 169 -12.17 8.34 -14.16
C ARG A 169 -12.96 7.57 -15.22
N ILE A 170 -13.20 6.27 -14.99
CA ILE A 170 -13.83 5.38 -15.97
C ILE A 170 -15.30 5.73 -16.22
N HIS A 171 -16.08 5.99 -15.17
CA HIS A 171 -17.54 6.15 -15.29
C HIS A 171 -18.00 7.61 -15.38
N ARG A 172 -17.20 8.57 -14.91
CA ARG A 172 -17.56 10.00 -14.91
C ARG A 172 -16.60 10.87 -15.73
N GLY A 173 -15.67 10.24 -16.47
CA GLY A 173 -14.73 10.95 -17.35
C GLY A 173 -13.82 11.93 -16.61
N GLN A 174 -13.59 11.74 -15.31
CA GLN A 174 -12.72 12.63 -14.54
C GLN A 174 -11.25 12.43 -14.93
N LEU A 175 -10.47 13.51 -14.91
CA LEU A 175 -9.08 13.48 -15.38
C LEU A 175 -8.08 12.97 -14.34
N LEU A 176 -8.39 13.07 -13.05
CA LEU A 176 -7.55 12.58 -11.97
C LEU A 176 -7.30 11.08 -12.12
N ASP A 177 -6.03 10.68 -12.13
CA ASP A 177 -5.61 9.28 -12.22
C ASP A 177 -4.77 8.89 -10.99
N SER A 178 -4.51 7.59 -10.82
CA SER A 178 -3.79 7.08 -9.64
C SER A 178 -3.04 5.78 -9.90
N TYR A 179 -1.97 5.57 -9.15
CA TYR A 179 -1.23 4.31 -9.07
C TYR A 179 -1.22 3.79 -7.63
N LEU A 180 -1.38 2.49 -7.43
CA LEU A 180 -1.40 1.87 -6.11
C LEU A 180 -0.11 1.12 -5.79
N LEU A 181 0.48 1.46 -4.65
CA LEU A 181 1.54 0.73 -3.96
C LEU A 181 0.97 0.11 -2.69
N ASP A 182 0.85 -1.20 -2.64
CA ASP A 182 0.31 -1.91 -1.48
C ASP A 182 1.05 -3.22 -1.22
N MET A 183 1.02 -3.70 0.03
CA MET A 183 1.66 -4.96 0.40
C MET A 183 0.73 -6.17 0.18
N ASP A 184 -0.59 -5.96 0.10
CA ASP A 184 -1.58 -7.01 -0.07
C ASP A 184 -1.48 -7.67 -1.45
N PHE A 185 -0.92 -8.88 -1.51
CA PHE A 185 -0.72 -9.63 -2.75
C PHE A 185 -2.03 -10.00 -3.46
N ARG A 186 -3.17 -10.03 -2.74
CA ARG A 186 -4.46 -10.44 -3.32
C ARG A 186 -4.90 -9.46 -4.41
N LEU A 187 -4.49 -8.19 -4.28
CA LEU A 187 -4.76 -7.11 -5.22
C LEU A 187 -4.14 -7.35 -6.61
N SER A 188 -3.04 -8.10 -6.71
CA SER A 188 -2.42 -8.49 -7.99
C SER A 188 -3.37 -9.27 -8.90
N SER A 189 -4.42 -9.89 -8.35
CA SER A 189 -5.43 -10.63 -9.13
C SER A 189 -6.42 -9.71 -9.85
N PHE A 190 -6.47 -8.43 -9.46
CA PHE A 190 -7.54 -7.50 -9.84
C PHE A 190 -7.06 -6.30 -10.62
N TYR A 191 -5.87 -5.79 -10.30
CA TYR A 191 -5.33 -4.63 -11.01
C TYR A 191 -4.42 -5.07 -12.13
N HIS A 192 -4.49 -4.34 -13.25
CA HIS A 192 -3.47 -4.45 -14.28
C HIS A 192 -2.11 -3.99 -13.74
N LEU A 193 -1.06 -4.61 -14.26
CA LEU A 193 0.33 -4.38 -13.87
C LEU A 193 0.78 -2.91 -14.03
N ASP A 194 0.09 -2.14 -14.87
CA ASP A 194 0.36 -0.72 -15.11
C ASP A 194 -0.35 0.23 -14.12
N ARG A 195 -1.04 -0.31 -13.11
CA ARG A 195 -1.77 0.47 -12.09
C ARG A 195 -1.46 0.03 -10.65
N PHE A 196 -0.72 -1.06 -10.48
CA PHE A 196 -0.45 -1.63 -9.18
C PHE A 196 0.94 -2.26 -9.12
N SER A 197 1.64 -2.03 -8.00
CA SER A 197 2.84 -2.77 -7.65
C SER A 197 2.78 -3.20 -6.20
N ARG A 198 3.17 -4.45 -5.94
CA ARG A 198 3.35 -4.90 -4.56
C ARG A 198 4.56 -4.18 -3.96
N TYR A 199 4.34 -3.53 -2.83
CA TYR A 199 5.29 -2.61 -2.23
C TYR A 199 5.21 -2.63 -0.71
N ASN A 200 6.35 -2.80 -0.05
CA ASN A 200 6.46 -2.67 1.40
C ASN A 200 6.87 -1.24 1.76
N MET A 201 5.90 -0.46 2.25
CA MET A 201 6.11 0.95 2.59
C MET A 201 7.08 1.22 3.74
N VAL A 202 7.40 0.22 4.57
CA VAL A 202 8.30 0.40 5.72
C VAL A 202 9.76 0.40 5.28
N ASN A 203 10.12 -0.43 4.30
CA ASN A 203 11.50 -0.54 3.80
C ASN A 203 11.66 -0.10 2.33
N GLY A 204 10.57 0.24 1.65
CA GLY A 204 10.55 0.64 0.25
C GLY A 204 10.81 -0.46 -0.76
N PHE A 205 10.57 -1.72 -0.38
CA PHE A 205 10.85 -2.87 -1.22
C PHE A 205 9.70 -3.14 -2.21
N PHE A 206 10.02 -3.19 -3.50
CA PHE A 206 9.18 -3.80 -4.53
C PHE A 206 9.43 -5.31 -4.53
N PHE A 207 8.38 -6.12 -4.64
CA PHE A 207 8.51 -7.58 -4.50
C PHE A 207 9.06 -8.27 -5.75
N SER A 208 9.17 -7.54 -6.86
CA SER A 208 9.87 -7.96 -8.07
C SER A 208 10.44 -6.76 -8.81
N GLN A 209 11.47 -6.99 -9.63
CA GLN A 209 12.02 -5.96 -10.51
C GLN A 209 10.95 -5.46 -11.52
N MET A 210 10.09 -6.37 -12.00
CA MET A 210 8.99 -6.03 -12.90
C MET A 210 8.03 -5.00 -12.28
N GLU A 211 7.69 -5.16 -10.99
CA GLU A 211 6.82 -4.23 -10.28
C GLU A 211 7.43 -2.83 -10.10
N GLU A 212 8.74 -2.75 -9.87
CA GLU A 212 9.46 -1.47 -9.84
C GLU A 212 9.50 -0.81 -11.23
N GLU A 213 9.73 -1.61 -12.27
CA GLU A 213 9.76 -1.14 -13.65
C GLU A 213 8.39 -0.65 -14.12
N ASN A 214 7.31 -1.35 -13.77
CA ASN A 214 5.94 -0.92 -14.07
C ASN A 214 5.61 0.42 -13.41
N PHE A 215 5.97 0.58 -12.14
CA PHE A 215 5.81 1.85 -11.44
C PHE A 215 6.60 2.97 -12.12
N ARG A 216 7.85 2.71 -12.50
CA ARG A 216 8.70 3.66 -13.23
C ARG A 216 8.10 4.04 -14.58
N HIS A 217 7.64 3.07 -15.37
CA HIS A 217 6.99 3.32 -16.66
C HIS A 217 5.71 4.13 -16.49
N PHE A 218 4.89 3.82 -15.49
CA PHE A 218 3.71 4.63 -15.21
C PHE A 218 4.09 6.10 -14.98
N MET A 219 5.09 6.38 -14.13
CA MET A 219 5.54 7.76 -13.88
C MET A 219 6.05 8.43 -15.14
N LYS A 220 6.92 7.76 -15.89
CA LYS A 220 7.60 8.33 -17.06
C LYS A 220 6.65 8.56 -18.25
N ASP A 221 5.76 7.61 -18.49
CA ASP A 221 4.96 7.57 -19.72
C ASP A 221 3.62 8.30 -19.55
N ASN A 222 3.10 8.41 -18.32
CA ASN A 222 1.82 9.06 -18.06
C ASN A 222 1.94 10.46 -17.46
N ILE A 223 3.01 10.78 -16.71
CA ILE A 223 3.09 12.05 -15.96
C ILE A 223 4.08 12.99 -16.65
N LYS A 224 3.59 14.15 -17.08
CA LYS A 224 4.41 15.20 -17.68
C LYS A 224 5.02 16.11 -16.61
N PRO A 225 6.13 16.82 -16.90
CA PRO A 225 6.73 17.78 -15.97
C PRO A 225 5.77 18.90 -15.50
N SER A 226 4.76 19.24 -16.30
CA SER A 226 3.73 20.22 -15.94
C SER A 226 2.62 19.68 -15.03
N ASP A 227 2.49 18.35 -14.91
CA ASP A 227 1.42 17.72 -14.16
C ASP A 227 1.72 17.74 -12.67
N LYS A 228 0.68 17.96 -11.87
CA LYS A 228 0.77 17.96 -10.41
C LYS A 228 0.57 16.55 -9.88
N CYS A 229 1.60 16.00 -9.25
CA CYS A 229 1.54 14.72 -8.56
C CYS A 229 1.39 14.93 -7.04
N SER A 230 0.69 14.03 -6.37
CA SER A 230 0.62 13.97 -4.90
C SER A 230 0.76 12.53 -4.43
N ILE A 231 1.38 12.33 -3.27
CA ILE A 231 1.38 11.03 -2.58
C ILE A 231 0.25 11.02 -1.56
N PHE A 232 -0.47 9.91 -1.45
CA PHE A 232 -1.45 9.67 -0.39
C PHE A 232 -1.07 8.40 0.36
N CYS A 233 -0.66 8.53 1.61
CA CYS A 233 -0.17 7.40 2.41
C CYS A 233 -1.09 7.12 3.59
N ASP A 234 -1.51 5.86 3.69
CA ASP A 234 -2.30 5.35 4.80
C ASP A 234 -1.60 4.13 5.45
N PRO A 235 -0.60 4.35 6.32
CA PRO A 235 0.20 3.27 6.87
C PRO A 235 -0.53 2.52 8.01
N PRO A 236 -0.18 1.25 8.27
CA PRO A 236 -0.70 0.55 9.44
C PRO A 236 -0.21 1.23 10.73
N PHE A 237 -1.05 1.21 11.78
CA PHE A 237 -0.76 1.93 13.03
C PHE A 237 0.55 1.51 13.71
N SER A 238 0.97 0.27 13.49
CA SER A 238 2.17 -0.33 14.07
C SER A 238 3.46 0.09 13.35
N ALA A 239 3.36 0.71 12.17
CA ALA A 239 4.51 1.05 11.34
C ALA A 239 5.42 2.11 12.01
N PRO A 240 6.76 1.96 11.92
CA PRO A 240 7.68 2.98 12.39
C PRO A 240 7.54 4.27 11.55
N LEU A 241 6.85 5.29 12.10
CA LEU A 241 6.59 6.56 11.40
C LEU A 241 7.83 7.25 10.82
N SER A 242 8.98 7.15 11.49
CA SER A 242 10.25 7.70 10.99
C SER A 242 10.67 7.05 9.68
N LEU A 243 10.45 5.74 9.54
CA LEU A 243 10.72 5.02 8.30
C LEU A 243 9.67 5.37 7.24
N ILE A 244 8.38 5.43 7.58
CA ILE A 244 7.33 5.84 6.62
C ILE A 244 7.65 7.20 6.00
N VAL A 245 7.95 8.22 6.80
CA VAL A 245 8.31 9.56 6.30
C VAL A 245 9.58 9.51 5.44
N LYS A 246 10.58 8.72 5.84
CA LYS A 246 11.81 8.52 5.06
C LYS A 246 11.53 7.87 3.70
N GLN A 247 10.67 6.85 3.66
CA GLN A 247 10.30 6.15 2.43
C GLN A 247 9.46 7.03 1.50
N ILE A 248 8.52 7.83 2.03
CA ILE A 248 7.79 8.83 1.23
C ILE A 248 8.78 9.79 0.55
N ARG A 249 9.79 10.29 1.27
CA ARG A 249 10.81 11.18 0.69
C ARG A 249 11.62 10.50 -0.40
N PHE A 250 12.05 9.26 -0.19
CA PHE A 250 12.75 8.51 -1.23
C PHE A 250 11.88 8.32 -2.46
N LEU A 251 10.61 7.97 -2.27
CA LEU A 251 9.66 7.82 -3.37
C LEU A 251 9.44 9.14 -4.11
N SER A 252 9.26 10.26 -3.39
CA SER A 252 9.15 11.60 -3.97
C SER A 252 10.36 11.94 -4.85
N ASN A 253 11.57 11.64 -4.37
CA ASN A 253 12.79 11.85 -5.16
C ASN A 253 12.81 10.99 -6.43
N SER A 254 12.48 9.70 -6.32
CA SER A 254 12.41 8.78 -7.47
C SER A 254 11.37 9.22 -8.49
N ILE A 255 10.16 9.60 -8.06
CA ILE A 255 9.09 10.10 -8.94
C ILE A 255 9.59 11.30 -9.75
N ARG A 256 10.23 12.28 -9.09
CA ARG A 256 10.78 13.45 -9.80
C ARG A 256 11.85 13.07 -10.82
N GLN A 257 12.74 12.15 -10.48
CA GLN A 257 13.76 11.66 -11.42
C GLN A 257 13.11 11.01 -12.65
N TYR A 258 12.06 10.21 -12.44
CA TYR A 258 11.33 9.57 -13.53
C TYR A 258 10.59 10.57 -14.43
N ILE A 259 9.94 11.59 -13.85
CA ILE A 259 9.20 12.62 -14.60
C ILE A 259 10.14 13.57 -15.35
N SER A 260 11.24 13.99 -14.71
CA SER A 260 12.17 14.99 -15.29
C SER A 260 13.15 14.41 -16.31
N GLY A 261 13.28 13.07 -16.38
CA GLY A 261 14.22 12.41 -17.29
C GLY A 261 15.70 12.63 -16.95
N PHE A 262 16.03 13.29 -15.84
CA PHE A 262 17.40 13.53 -15.39
C PHE A 262 17.81 12.60 -14.25
N GLN A 263 19.03 12.03 -14.34
CA GLN A 263 19.72 11.40 -13.21
C GLN A 263 20.22 12.49 -12.27
N ILE A 264 19.43 12.87 -11.27
CA ILE A 264 19.95 13.64 -10.14
C ILE A 264 20.84 12.69 -9.33
N THR A 265 22.14 12.96 -9.29
CA THR A 265 23.11 12.24 -8.46
C THR A 265 22.66 12.26 -7.01
N LYS A 266 22.87 11.16 -6.27
CA LYS A 266 22.56 10.98 -4.83
C LYS A 266 23.35 11.93 -3.91
N SER A 267 23.34 13.23 -4.16
CA SER A 267 24.01 14.23 -3.33
C SER A 267 22.97 15.13 -2.67
N ASN A 268 22.91 15.00 -1.35
CA ASN A 268 22.24 15.82 -0.33
C ASN A 268 20.72 15.61 -0.19
N CYS A 269 20.38 14.56 0.55
CA CYS A 269 19.04 14.20 1.03
C CYS A 269 18.66 14.88 2.37
N GLU A 270 19.34 15.97 2.75
CA GLU A 270 19.24 16.53 4.11
C GLU A 270 18.45 17.84 4.21
N SER A 271 18.07 18.50 3.11
CA SER A 271 17.20 19.69 3.13
C SER A 271 15.83 19.40 2.54
N LEU A 272 14.77 19.89 3.20
CA LEU A 272 13.45 20.06 2.59
C LEU A 272 13.63 21.01 1.41
N ASN A 273 13.60 20.47 0.19
CA ASN A 273 13.61 21.32 -0.99
C ASN A 273 12.16 21.77 -1.26
N GLU A 274 11.97 23.02 -1.68
CA GLU A 274 10.66 23.55 -2.14
C GLU A 274 10.01 22.71 -3.26
N ASN A 275 10.76 21.76 -3.82
CA ASN A 275 10.37 20.87 -4.91
C ASN A 275 9.92 19.47 -4.45
N ASP A 276 9.61 19.23 -3.18
CA ASP A 276 9.07 17.95 -2.74
C ASP A 276 7.67 17.67 -3.28
N ILE A 277 7.42 16.42 -3.73
CA ILE A 277 6.07 16.00 -4.13
C ILE A 277 5.16 16.14 -2.91
N PRO A 278 4.08 16.95 -2.96
CA PRO A 278 3.16 17.10 -1.85
C PRO A 278 2.60 15.75 -1.42
N TYR A 279 2.39 15.56 -0.13
CA TYR A 279 1.80 14.32 0.36
C TYR A 279 0.80 14.51 1.49
N LEU A 280 -0.19 13.63 1.51
CA LEU A 280 -1.18 13.49 2.57
C LEU A 280 -0.87 12.21 3.33
N LEU A 281 -0.75 12.32 4.65
CA LEU A 281 -0.46 11.19 5.54
C LEU A 281 -1.61 11.02 6.53
N VAL A 282 -2.35 9.91 6.41
CA VAL A 282 -3.49 9.62 7.28
C VAL A 282 -3.03 8.85 8.50
N LEU A 283 -3.17 9.45 9.68
CA LEU A 283 -2.75 8.84 10.94
C LEU A 283 -3.78 9.14 12.05
N PRO A 284 -3.88 8.27 13.07
CA PRO A 284 -4.58 8.60 14.30
C PRO A 284 -4.02 9.87 14.95
N PHE A 285 -4.92 10.70 15.49
CA PHE A 285 -4.59 11.99 16.11
C PHE A 285 -3.49 11.90 17.18
N PHE A 286 -3.44 10.81 17.96
CA PHE A 286 -2.46 10.65 19.03
C PHE A 286 -0.99 10.58 18.55
N PHE A 287 -0.73 10.45 17.24
CA PHE A 287 0.62 10.50 16.68
C PHE A 287 1.18 11.91 16.48
N GLU A 288 0.37 12.96 16.64
CA GLU A 288 0.76 14.35 16.38
C GLU A 288 2.09 14.74 17.03
N LYS A 289 2.23 14.55 18.36
CA LYS A 289 3.46 14.89 19.09
C LYS A 289 4.69 14.12 18.61
N LYS A 290 4.50 12.90 18.11
CA LYS A 290 5.59 12.08 17.55
C LYS A 290 5.96 12.56 16.15
N LEU A 291 4.96 12.90 15.32
CA LEU A 291 5.16 13.47 13.99
C LEU A 291 5.86 14.82 14.05
N GLN A 292 5.48 15.72 14.95
CA GLN A 292 6.14 17.02 15.10
C GLN A 292 7.65 16.90 15.35
N LYS A 293 8.10 15.81 15.99
CA LYS A 293 9.54 15.54 16.20
C LYS A 293 10.23 14.94 14.97
N ILE A 294 9.52 14.13 14.19
CA ILE A 294 10.07 13.38 13.05
C ILE A 294 9.99 14.19 11.75
N ALA A 295 8.94 14.98 11.61
CA ALA A 295 8.53 15.70 10.42
C ALA A 295 7.85 17.02 10.81
N PRO A 296 8.60 18.00 11.37
CA PRO A 296 8.05 19.27 11.88
C PRO A 296 7.38 20.14 10.80
N PHE A 297 7.62 19.85 9.52
CA PHE A 297 7.04 20.53 8.37
C PHE A 297 5.62 20.04 8.02
N LEU A 298 5.16 18.93 8.63
CA LEU A 298 3.80 18.45 8.45
C LEU A 298 2.84 19.22 9.35
N ASN A 299 1.77 19.74 8.75
CA ASN A 299 0.66 20.36 9.46
C ASN A 299 -0.49 19.37 9.61
N LEU A 300 -1.05 19.30 10.82
CA LEU A 300 -2.28 18.57 11.05
C LEU A 300 -3.46 19.36 10.50
N LEU A 301 -4.37 18.68 9.79
CA LEU A 301 -5.62 19.26 9.31
C LEU A 301 -6.76 18.85 10.25
N ASP A 302 -7.69 19.77 10.51
CA ASP A 302 -8.87 19.54 11.38
C ASP A 302 -9.95 18.65 10.75
N TYR A 303 -9.61 17.87 9.74
CA TYR A 303 -10.54 16.97 9.07
C TYR A 303 -10.49 15.56 9.68
N LYS A 304 -11.62 15.12 10.23
CA LYS A 304 -11.78 13.75 10.74
C LYS A 304 -12.06 12.79 9.59
N VAL A 305 -11.08 11.96 9.28
CA VAL A 305 -11.24 10.84 8.35
C VAL A 305 -11.96 9.68 9.05
N ILE A 306 -13.04 9.18 8.44
CA ILE A 306 -13.80 8.04 8.94
C ILE A 306 -13.40 6.81 8.14
N LYS A 307 -13.02 5.74 8.85
CA LYS A 307 -12.76 4.43 8.27
C LYS A 307 -13.67 3.38 8.89
N CYS A 308 -14.11 2.43 8.09
CA CYS A 308 -14.96 1.31 8.46
C CYS A 308 -14.14 0.02 8.39
N CYS A 309 -14.47 -0.93 9.27
CA CYS A 309 -14.09 -2.33 9.11
C CYS A 309 -14.98 -2.96 8.03
#